data_AF-A0A9X1CCI2-F1
#
_entry.id   AF-A0A9X1CCI2-F1
#
_cell.length_a   1.000
_cell.length_b   1.000
_cell.length_c   1.000
_cell.angle_alpha   90.00
_cell.angle_beta   90.00
_cell.angle_gamma   90.00
#
_symmetry.space_group_name_H-M   'P 1'
#
loop_
_entity.id
_entity.type
_entity.pdbx_description
1 polymer ?
#
loop_
_entity_poly.entity_id
_entity_poly.type
_entity_poly.pdbx_seq_one_letter_code
_entity_poly.pdbx_strand_id
1 'polypeptide(L)'
;MVQQNPHDQIQQATQLVHQSMESIQSAKDHASVDHQQYVHANEQLRQAEEVLQHAQNQYGEQALQNPQFQQTQELLHNLRQQLQKIERQENRNF
;
A
#
# COMPACT_ATOMS: atom_id res chain seq x y z
N MET A 1 4.38 -29.47 2.95
CA MET A 1 3.95 -28.34 2.09
C MET A 1 3.43 -27.28 3.02
N VAL A 2 4.15 -26.17 3.20
CA VAL A 2 3.68 -25.06 4.04
C VAL A 2 2.51 -24.43 3.30
N GLN A 3 1.29 -24.78 3.70
CA GLN A 3 0.10 -24.07 3.28
C GLN A 3 0.28 -22.64 3.78
N GLN A 4 0.70 -21.73 2.90
CA GLN A 4 0.64 -20.31 3.23
C GLN A 4 -0.81 -20.02 3.59
N ASN A 5 -1.02 -19.41 4.75
CA ASN A 5 -2.35 -19.02 5.17
C ASN A 5 -2.71 -17.66 4.57
N PRO A 6 -4.01 -17.35 4.40
CA PRO A 6 -4.44 -16.00 4.01
C PRO A 6 -3.82 -14.93 4.91
N HIS A 7 -3.61 -15.25 6.19
CA HIS A 7 -3.03 -14.36 7.17
C HIS A 7 -1.61 -13.91 6.79
N ASP A 8 -0.71 -14.82 6.39
CA ASP A 8 0.67 -14.47 6.02
C ASP A 8 0.72 -13.56 4.78
N GLN A 9 -0.08 -13.85 3.76
CA GLN A 9 -0.14 -13.02 2.55
C GLN A 9 -0.71 -11.63 2.87
N ILE A 10 -1.80 -11.57 3.63
CA ILE A 10 -2.41 -10.30 4.03
C ILE A 10 -1.46 -9.49 4.93
N GLN A 11 -0.74 -10.15 5.83
CA GLN A 11 0.26 -9.52 6.68
C GLN A 11 1.41 -8.93 5.86
N GLN A 12 1.88 -9.63 4.82
CA GLN A 12 2.89 -9.11 3.91
C GLN A 12 2.39 -7.84 3.20
N ALA A 13 1.17 -7.85 2.68
CA ALA A 13 0.56 -6.65 2.10
C ALA A 13 0.44 -5.51 3.13
N THR A 14 0.05 -5.82 4.38
CA THR A 14 -0.05 -4.83 5.46
C THR A 14 1.29 -4.14 5.70
N GLN A 15 2.39 -4.92 5.76
CA GLN A 15 3.72 -4.39 5.97
C GLN A 15 4.17 -3.48 4.81
N LEU A 16 3.92 -3.88 3.57
CA LEU A 16 4.24 -3.05 2.40
C LEU A 16 3.49 -1.71 2.41
N VAL A 17 2.21 -1.74 2.79
CA VAL A 17 1.39 -0.53 2.93
C VAL A 17 1.90 0.38 4.05
N HIS A 18 2.29 -0.19 5.20
CA HIS A 18 2.88 0.58 6.30
C HIS A 18 4.21 1.22 5.90
N GLN A 19 5.10 0.50 5.24
CA GLN A 19 6.38 1.03 4.75
C GLN A 19 6.17 2.16 3.73
N SER A 20 5.16 2.03 2.86
CA SER A 20 4.78 3.07 1.92
C SER A 20 4.28 4.31 2.65
N MET A 21 3.45 4.13 3.68
CA MET A 21 2.94 5.22 4.52
C MET A 21 4.07 5.99 5.18
N GLU A 22 5.01 5.30 5.82
CA GLU A 22 6.16 5.94 6.46
C GLU A 22 7.00 6.71 5.44
N SER A 23 7.26 6.12 4.27
CA SER A 23 8.01 6.79 3.18
C SER A 23 7.31 8.07 2.71
N ILE A 24 5.98 8.02 2.52
CA ILE A 24 5.19 9.19 2.11
C ILE A 24 5.16 10.26 3.21
N GLN A 25 5.06 9.84 4.47
CA GLN A 25 5.04 10.74 5.63
C GLN A 25 6.39 11.46 5.79
N SER A 26 7.49 10.72 5.65
CA SER A 26 8.85 11.28 5.65
C SER A 26 9.08 12.21 4.47
N ALA A 27 8.62 11.84 3.27
CA ALA A 27 8.72 12.70 2.08
C ALA A 27 7.92 14.01 2.19
N LYS A 28 6.87 14.06 3.02
CA LYS A 28 6.10 15.29 3.31
C LYS A 28 6.79 16.24 4.28
N ASP A 29 7.56 15.70 5.25
CA ASP A 29 8.25 16.50 6.26
C ASP A 29 9.45 17.24 5.66
N HIS A 30 10.08 16.62 4.65
CA HIS A 30 11.10 17.26 3.84
C HIS A 30 10.43 18.16 2.79
N ALA A 31 10.81 19.44 2.74
CA ALA A 31 10.21 20.49 1.90
C ALA A 31 10.29 20.25 0.37
N SER A 32 10.75 19.08 -0.06
CA SER A 32 10.75 18.62 -1.43
C SER A 32 10.38 17.14 -1.40
N VAL A 33 9.30 16.80 -2.10
CA VAL A 33 8.90 15.40 -2.25
C VAL A 33 9.99 14.72 -3.05
N ASP A 34 10.77 13.86 -2.40
CA ASP A 34 11.73 13.01 -3.08
C ASP A 34 10.97 12.14 -4.09
N HIS A 35 11.12 12.45 -5.37
CA HIS A 35 10.48 11.71 -6.45
C HIS A 35 10.81 10.21 -6.37
N GLN A 36 12.00 9.86 -5.89
CA GLN A 36 12.38 8.47 -5.63
C GLN A 36 11.57 7.82 -4.50
N GLN A 37 11.32 8.53 -3.40
CA GLN A 37 10.49 8.03 -2.30
C GLN A 37 9.04 7.83 -2.77
N TYR A 38 8.54 8.74 -3.61
CA TYR A 38 7.23 8.62 -4.23
C TYR A 38 7.11 7.38 -5.13
N VAL A 39 8.05 7.19 -6.05
CA VAL A 39 8.07 6.03 -6.95
C VAL A 39 8.14 4.74 -6.15
N HIS A 40 9.00 4.69 -5.13
CA HIS A 40 9.17 3.51 -4.28
C HIS A 40 7.89 3.19 -3.48
N ALA A 41 7.26 4.20 -2.86
CA ALA A 41 6.01 4.01 -2.16
C ALA A 41 4.88 3.55 -3.10
N ASN A 42 4.81 4.09 -4.31
CA ASN A 42 3.80 3.67 -5.28
C ASN A 42 4.00 2.21 -5.73
N GLU A 43 5.26 1.78 -5.89
CA GLU A 43 5.61 0.41 -6.24
C GLU A 43 5.25 -0.58 -5.11
N GLN A 44 5.56 -0.22 -3.86
CA GLN A 44 5.18 -0.99 -2.67
C GLN A 44 3.67 -1.12 -2.50
N LEU A 45 2.90 -0.04 -2.73
CA LEU A 45 1.44 -0.10 -2.72
C LEU A 45 0.90 -1.00 -3.84
N ARG A 46 1.54 -1.00 -5.02
CA ARG A 46 1.15 -1.88 -6.13
C ARG A 46 1.36 -3.34 -5.76
N GLN A 47 2.52 -3.67 -5.18
CA GLN A 47 2.80 -5.03 -4.69
C GLN A 47 1.82 -5.44 -3.60
N ALA A 48 1.48 -4.55 -2.66
CA ALA A 48 0.48 -4.84 -1.64
C ALA A 48 -0.91 -5.13 -2.25
N GLU A 49 -1.31 -4.38 -3.28
CA GLU A 49 -2.56 -4.62 -4.00
C GLU A 49 -2.57 -5.98 -4.69
N GLU A 50 -1.47 -6.34 -5.36
CA GLU A 50 -1.31 -7.64 -6.01
C GLU A 50 -1.37 -8.79 -5.00
N VAL A 51 -0.71 -8.65 -3.85
CA VAL A 51 -0.75 -9.66 -2.77
C VAL A 51 -2.16 -9.79 -2.19
N LEU A 52 -2.86 -8.68 -1.95
CA LEU A 52 -4.26 -8.72 -1.49
C LEU A 52 -5.17 -9.36 -2.54
N GLN A 53 -5.02 -9.01 -3.82
CA GLN A 53 -5.82 -9.59 -4.89
C GLN A 53 -5.54 -11.08 -5.07
N HIS A 54 -4.28 -11.50 -4.91
CA HIS A 54 -3.91 -12.91 -4.92
C HIS A 54 -4.51 -13.65 -3.72
N ALA A 55 -4.45 -13.07 -2.52
CA ALA A 55 -5.10 -13.63 -1.34
C ALA A 55 -6.63 -13.73 -1.53
N GLN A 56 -7.26 -12.72 -2.12
CA GLN A 56 -8.68 -12.75 -2.46
C GLN A 56 -8.99 -13.86 -3.47
N ASN A 57 -8.20 -14.01 -4.53
CA ASN A 57 -8.40 -15.04 -5.54
C ASN A 57 -8.16 -16.46 -4.99
N GLN A 58 -7.19 -16.62 -4.08
CA GLN A 58 -6.79 -17.92 -3.55
C GLN A 58 -7.68 -18.39 -2.40
N TYR A 59 -8.13 -17.48 -1.52
CA TYR A 59 -8.90 -17.82 -0.32
C TYR A 59 -10.35 -17.29 -0.34
N GLY A 60 -10.74 -16.53 -1.36
CA GLY A 60 -12.11 -16.05 -1.56
C GLY A 60 -12.64 -15.27 -0.37
N GLU A 61 -13.78 -15.72 0.16
CA GLU A 61 -14.44 -15.11 1.32
C GLU A 61 -13.57 -15.11 2.58
N GLN A 62 -12.67 -16.09 2.76
CA GLN A 62 -11.81 -16.15 3.96
C GLN A 62 -10.83 -14.97 4.00
N ALA A 63 -10.35 -14.50 2.85
CA ALA A 63 -9.54 -13.29 2.77
C ALA A 63 -10.39 -12.04 3.01
N LEU A 64 -11.59 -11.97 2.44
CA LEU A 64 -12.50 -10.81 2.58
C LEU A 64 -13.06 -10.63 3.99
N GLN A 65 -13.24 -11.73 4.72
CA GLN A 65 -13.67 -11.75 6.12
C GLN A 65 -12.50 -11.47 7.09
N ASN A 66 -11.26 -11.47 6.61
CA ASN A 66 -10.12 -11.15 7.45
C ASN A 66 -10.12 -9.63 7.75
N PRO A 67 -10.19 -9.22 9.03
CA PRO A 67 -10.20 -7.80 9.39
C PRO A 67 -8.95 -7.07 8.90
N GLN A 68 -7.81 -7.77 8.84
CA GLN A 68 -6.55 -7.22 8.38
C GLN A 68 -6.55 -6.95 6.87
N PHE A 69 -7.31 -7.73 6.09
CA PHE A 69 -7.51 -7.49 4.66
C PHE A 69 -8.26 -6.18 4.44
N GLN A 70 -9.36 -5.98 5.18
CA GLN A 70 -10.19 -4.78 5.07
C GLN A 70 -9.41 -3.53 5.49
N GLN A 71 -8.68 -3.60 6.61
CA GLN A 71 -7.81 -2.51 7.05
C GLN A 71 -6.72 -2.18 6.03
N THR A 72 -6.07 -3.20 5.46
CA THR A 72 -5.02 -2.99 4.46
C THR A 72 -5.58 -2.38 3.18
N GLN A 73 -6.75 -2.80 2.72
CA GLN A 73 -7.42 -2.19 1.56
C GLN A 73 -7.74 -0.71 1.81
N GLU A 74 -8.27 -0.38 2.99
CA GLU A 74 -8.59 1.00 3.35
C GLU A 74 -7.33 1.87 3.38
N LEU A 75 -6.26 1.40 4.02
CA LEU A 75 -4.98 2.09 4.07
C LEU A 75 -4.38 2.28 2.68
N LEU A 76 -4.41 1.23 1.83
CA LEU A 76 -3.92 1.29 0.46
C LEU A 76 -4.67 2.34 -0.35
N HIS A 77 -6.00 2.38 -0.23
CA HIS A 77 -6.82 3.39 -0.90
C HIS A 77 -6.49 4.80 -0.40
N ASN A 78 -6.34 4.97 0.92
CA ASN A 78 -5.99 6.26 1.52
C ASN A 78 -4.62 6.77 1.02
N LEU A 79 -3.62 5.89 0.99
CA LEU A 79 -2.27 6.23 0.56
C LEU A 79 -2.20 6.55 -0.93
N ARG A 80 -2.91 5.81 -1.79
CA ARG A 80 -3.05 6.17 -3.21
C ARG A 80 -3.65 7.56 -3.38
N GLN A 81 -4.68 7.90 -2.61
CA GLN A 81 -5.29 9.23 -2.64
C GLN A 81 -4.28 10.31 -2.18
N GLN A 82 -3.44 10.03 -1.18
CA GLN A 82 -2.40 10.95 -0.74
C GLN A 82 -1.32 11.13 -1.81
N LEU A 83 -0.83 10.05 -2.41
CA LEU A 83 0.15 10.10 -3.50
C LEU A 83 -0.36 10.94 -4.67
N GLN A 84 -1.59 10.71 -5.14
CA GLN A 84 -2.18 11.51 -6.23
C GLN A 84 -2.33 12.99 -5.89
N LYS A 85 -2.52 13.33 -4.60
CA LYS A 85 -2.56 14.74 -4.16
C LYS A 85 -1.18 15.37 -4.21
N ILE A 86 -0.15 14.63 -3.76
CA ILE A 86 1.24 15.09 -3.78
C ILE A 86 1.72 15.28 -5.22
N GLU A 87 1.50 14.31 -6.10
CA GLU A 87 1.86 14.40 -7.52
C GLU A 87 1.21 15.61 -8.20
N ARG A 88 -0.07 15.87 -7.89
CA ARG A 88 -0.77 17.07 -8.40
C ARG A 88 -0.26 18.39 -7.80
N GLN A 89 0.28 18.39 -6.58
CA GLN A 89 0.88 19.59 -5.99
C GLN A 89 2.24 19.89 -6.61
N GLU A 90 3.10 18.88 -6.73
CA GLU A 90 4.41 19.00 -7.40
C GLU A 90 4.24 19.49 -8.85
N ASN A 91 3.33 18.87 -9.61
CA ASN A 91 3.09 19.23 -11.01
C ASN A 91 2.41 20.61 -11.19
N ARG A 92 1.97 21.26 -10.10
CA ARG A 92 1.41 22.62 -10.11
C ARG A 92 2.45 23.69 -9.74
N ASN A 93 3.61 23.26 -9.26
CA ASN A 93 4.72 24.13 -8.86
C ASN A 93 5.85 24.19 -9.92
N PHE A 94 5.67 23.55 -11.08
CA PHE A 94 6.47 23.76 -12.29
C PHE A 94 5.80 24.78 -13.22
#